data_AF-A0A7N2L685-F1
#
_entry.id   AF-A0A7N2L685-F1
#
_cell.length_a   1.000
_cell.length_b   1.000
_cell.length_c   1.000
_cell.angle_alpha   90.00
_cell.angle_beta   90.00
_cell.angle_gamma   90.00
#
_symmetry.space_group_name_H-M   'P 1'
#
loop_
_entity.id
_entity.type
_entity.pdbx_description
1 polymer ?
#
loop_
_entity_poly.entity_id
_entity_poly.type
_entity_poly.pdbx_seq_one_letter_code
_entity_poly.pdbx_strand_id
1 'polypeptide(L)'
;MRFLFSLKAPIKPLLPHYLSTRLLSSSRFNNSPTSMAIPPHPSAKSVAAVDSEVGLAKRSWIKFRRESVLALYTPFVLCLASGNLSVETFRHYIAQDVYFLRAFAQAYELAEECADDDDAKISISELRKAVLEELKMHNSFVQEWGSDLAKESSVNSATVKYTDFLLATASGKVEGVKGPGKLATPFEKTKVAAYTLGAMTPCMRLYAYLGKELEALLDLYEGSHPYRKWIENYSSEGFQASAVQTEDLLDKLSVSLTGEELDIIEKLYHQAMKLEIDLFSAQPVVQPTVVPLTKQHNPAEDRLMLFSDFDLTCTVVDSSAILAEIAIVTVPKSDQIQPENQLARMSSADLRNTWGLLSRQYTEEFEQCIESIMPPEKVDKFKYEDLRKALEQLSDFEKRANDRVIESGVLKGLNHEDIKRAGERLILQDGCTTFFQKVVKNVNLNANVHVLSYCWCGDLIRSAFSSGVIYQEKIVKVLLAL
;
A
#
# COMPACT_ATOMS: atom_id res chain seq x y z
N MET A 1 16.24 -21.10 -24.17
CA MET A 1 14.80 -21.38 -23.96
C MET A 1 13.98 -20.31 -24.68
N ARG A 2 13.28 -20.67 -25.77
CA ARG A 2 12.39 -19.76 -26.50
C ARG A 2 10.99 -19.86 -25.88
N PHE A 3 10.70 -19.05 -24.86
CA PHE A 3 9.31 -18.79 -24.50
C PHE A 3 8.85 -17.59 -25.30
N LEU A 4 7.64 -17.57 -25.86
CA LEU A 4 7.03 -16.49 -26.65
C LEU A 4 5.65 -16.20 -26.06
N PHE A 5 5.53 -15.13 -25.28
CA PHE A 5 4.26 -14.48 -25.01
C PHE A 5 4.07 -13.43 -26.10
N SER A 6 3.00 -13.54 -26.87
CA SER A 6 2.61 -12.56 -27.89
C SER A 6 1.13 -12.28 -27.71
N LEU A 7 0.80 -11.35 -26.83
CA LEU A 7 -0.49 -10.67 -26.87
C LEU A 7 -0.40 -9.57 -27.93
N LYS A 8 -0.87 -9.87 -29.14
CA LYS A 8 -1.28 -8.82 -30.10
C LYS A 8 -2.79 -8.68 -30.00
N ALA A 9 -3.25 -7.69 -29.23
CA ALA A 9 -4.59 -7.15 -29.43
C ALA A 9 -4.58 -6.26 -30.69
N PRO A 10 -5.54 -6.38 -31.62
CA PRO A 10 -5.59 -5.53 -32.81
C PRO A 10 -6.18 -4.16 -32.47
N ILE A 11 -5.32 -3.14 -32.37
CA ILE A 11 -5.77 -1.74 -32.32
C ILE A 11 -6.19 -1.32 -33.74
N LYS A 12 -7.47 -0.99 -33.93
CA LYS A 12 -7.95 -0.20 -35.08
C LYS A 12 -7.92 1.28 -34.69
N PRO A 13 -7.24 2.16 -35.46
CA PRO A 13 -7.24 3.58 -35.18
C PRO A 13 -8.54 4.23 -35.68
N LEU A 14 -9.27 4.87 -34.77
CA LEU A 14 -10.31 5.85 -35.12
C LEU A 14 -9.70 7.25 -35.05
N LEU A 15 -9.53 7.87 -36.22
CA LEU A 15 -9.25 9.29 -36.39
C LEU A 15 -10.53 10.11 -36.21
N PRO A 16 -10.45 11.29 -35.58
CA PRO A 16 -11.36 12.37 -35.90
C PRO A 16 -10.62 13.49 -36.64
N HIS A 17 -11.04 13.74 -37.87
CA HIS A 17 -10.89 15.03 -38.54
C HIS A 17 -11.65 16.10 -37.75
N TYR A 18 -11.01 17.21 -37.39
CA TYR A 18 -11.66 18.53 -37.48
C TYR A 18 -10.63 19.63 -37.75
N LEU A 19 -10.80 20.26 -38.90
CA LEU A 19 -10.24 21.55 -39.30
C LEU A 19 -10.97 22.68 -38.56
N SER A 20 -10.24 23.71 -38.14
CA SER A 20 -10.36 25.09 -38.66
C SER A 20 -10.30 26.21 -37.60
N THR A 21 -9.19 26.94 -37.65
CA THR A 21 -9.03 28.42 -37.65
C THR A 21 -9.59 29.33 -36.53
N ARG A 22 -8.63 29.84 -35.73
CA ARG A 22 -8.32 31.26 -35.37
C ARG A 22 -9.37 32.37 -35.61
N LEU A 23 -9.45 33.29 -34.62
CA LEU A 23 -9.21 34.77 -34.67
C LEU A 23 -9.67 35.40 -33.31
N LEU A 24 -8.77 35.84 -32.42
CA LEU A 24 -8.20 37.19 -32.22
C LEU A 24 -9.16 38.34 -31.79
N SER A 25 -8.86 38.97 -30.64
CA SER A 25 -8.76 40.43 -30.34
C SER A 25 -9.39 40.82 -28.97
N SER A 26 -8.60 41.29 -27.97
CA SER A 26 -8.35 42.68 -27.52
C SER A 26 -9.62 43.46 -27.10
N SER A 27 -9.76 44.26 -26.03
CA SER A 27 -8.89 44.79 -24.96
C SER A 27 -9.69 45.82 -24.11
N ARG A 28 -9.28 46.04 -22.84
CA ARG A 28 -9.17 47.33 -22.08
C ARG A 28 -10.34 47.98 -21.27
N PHE A 29 -9.98 48.22 -19.99
CA PHE A 29 -10.17 49.38 -19.07
C PHE A 29 -11.55 49.79 -18.50
N ASN A 30 -11.67 49.84 -17.15
CA ASN A 30 -11.67 51.10 -16.36
C ASN A 30 -11.69 50.91 -14.82
N ASN A 31 -11.21 51.94 -14.10
CA ASN A 31 -10.83 52.01 -12.67
C ASN A 31 -11.93 52.57 -11.71
N SER A 32 -12.09 51.92 -10.52
CA SER A 32 -12.22 52.45 -9.11
C SER A 32 -13.41 53.37 -8.67
N PRO A 33 -13.69 53.64 -7.36
CA PRO A 33 -13.15 53.11 -6.06
C PRO A 33 -14.22 52.75 -4.95
N THR A 34 -13.71 52.36 -3.76
CA THR A 34 -14.29 52.39 -2.38
C THR A 34 -15.32 51.33 -1.91
N SER A 35 -14.92 50.46 -0.97
CA SER A 35 -15.41 50.45 0.43
C SER A 35 -14.85 49.23 1.19
N MET A 36 -14.38 49.45 2.42
CA MET A 36 -13.96 48.39 3.35
C MET A 36 -15.17 47.56 3.78
N ALA A 37 -15.15 46.25 3.49
CA ALA A 37 -16.05 45.29 4.11
C ALA A 37 -15.33 43.96 4.32
N ILE A 38 -15.34 43.51 5.56
CA ILE A 38 -14.84 42.22 6.07
C ILE A 38 -15.57 41.09 5.33
N PRO A 39 -14.88 40.09 4.74
CA PRO A 39 -15.57 38.93 4.17
C PRO A 39 -16.15 38.05 5.29
N PRO A 40 -17.39 37.56 5.16
CA PRO A 40 -17.96 36.62 6.12
C PRO A 40 -17.30 35.23 5.99
N HIS A 41 -17.21 34.52 7.12
CA HIS A 41 -16.75 33.14 7.20
C HIS A 41 -17.42 32.24 6.14
N PRO A 42 -16.66 31.36 5.45
CA PRO A 42 -17.27 30.41 4.54
C PRO A 42 -18.13 29.43 5.33
N SER A 43 -19.41 29.37 4.94
CA SER A 43 -20.39 28.38 5.37
C SER A 43 -19.86 26.95 5.19
N ALA A 44 -20.24 26.05 6.10
CA ALA A 44 -19.89 24.62 6.16
C ALA A 44 -20.34 23.74 4.96
N LYS A 45 -20.49 24.32 3.77
CA LYS A 45 -20.82 23.64 2.51
C LYS A 45 -19.66 23.53 1.53
N SER A 46 -18.47 24.03 1.83
CA SER A 46 -17.31 23.95 0.92
C SER A 46 -16.26 22.87 1.27
N VAL A 47 -16.45 22.10 2.33
CA VAL A 47 -15.50 21.04 2.73
C VAL A 47 -15.75 19.72 2.00
N ALA A 48 -16.97 19.49 1.48
CA ALA A 48 -17.30 18.25 0.76
C ALA A 48 -16.87 18.24 -0.72
N ALA A 49 -16.33 19.34 -1.25
CA ALA A 49 -16.06 19.48 -2.69
C ALA A 49 -14.61 19.19 -3.11
N VAL A 50 -13.69 18.94 -2.16
CA VAL A 50 -12.26 18.72 -2.47
C VAL A 50 -11.89 17.23 -2.49
N ASP A 51 -12.65 16.37 -1.81
CA ASP A 51 -12.47 14.90 -1.85
C ASP A 51 -12.96 14.24 -3.17
N SER A 52 -13.54 15.00 -4.09
CA SER A 52 -14.20 14.45 -5.29
C SER A 52 -13.29 14.21 -6.50
N GLU A 53 -12.01 14.59 -6.48
CA GLU A 53 -11.14 14.46 -7.66
C GLU A 53 -10.39 13.11 -7.74
N VAL A 54 -10.26 12.36 -6.65
CA VAL A 54 -9.53 11.08 -6.63
C VAL A 54 -10.50 9.93 -6.38
N GLY A 55 -10.66 9.04 -7.38
CA GLY A 55 -11.53 7.86 -7.29
C GLY A 55 -11.16 6.86 -6.18
N LEU A 56 -12.12 6.02 -5.78
CA LEU A 56 -11.97 5.03 -4.69
C LEU A 56 -10.80 4.08 -4.94
N ALA A 57 -10.63 3.62 -6.17
CA ALA A 57 -9.55 2.71 -6.56
C ALA A 57 -8.17 3.36 -6.29
N LYS A 58 -7.99 4.60 -6.75
CA LYS A 58 -6.74 5.35 -6.56
C LYS A 58 -6.48 5.68 -5.09
N ARG A 59 -7.51 6.08 -4.33
CA ARG A 59 -7.38 6.29 -2.87
C ARG A 59 -6.95 5.00 -2.16
N SER A 60 -7.57 3.88 -2.49
CA SER A 60 -7.24 2.56 -1.91
C SER A 60 -5.80 2.14 -2.25
N TRP A 61 -5.36 2.33 -3.50
CA TRP A 61 -3.98 2.07 -3.91
C TRP A 61 -2.94 2.91 -3.14
N ILE A 62 -3.23 4.21 -2.95
CA ILE A 62 -2.36 5.11 -2.17
C ILE A 62 -2.30 4.64 -0.71
N LYS A 63 -3.46 4.32 -0.12
CA LYS A 63 -3.58 3.88 1.28
C LYS A 63 -2.82 2.59 1.55
N PHE A 64 -2.88 1.63 0.63
CA PHE A 64 -2.23 0.31 0.75
C PHE A 64 -0.95 0.21 -0.10
N ARG A 65 -0.25 1.33 -0.28
CA ARG A 65 1.01 1.35 -1.04
C ARG A 65 2.09 0.51 -0.36
N ARG A 66 2.08 0.39 0.96
CA ARG A 66 3.05 -0.43 1.73
C ARG A 66 3.03 -1.88 1.24
N GLU A 67 1.87 -2.43 1.00
CA GLU A 67 1.67 -3.81 0.53
C GLU A 67 2.29 -4.01 -0.86
N SER A 68 2.20 -3.02 -1.76
CA SER A 68 2.86 -3.10 -3.07
C SER A 68 4.38 -3.18 -2.98
N VAL A 69 4.97 -2.46 -2.01
CA VAL A 69 6.41 -2.53 -1.72
C VAL A 69 6.75 -3.89 -1.12
N LEU A 70 5.97 -4.39 -0.17
CA LEU A 70 6.19 -5.73 0.40
C LEU A 70 6.15 -6.82 -0.68
N ALA A 71 5.19 -6.76 -1.61
CA ALA A 71 5.10 -7.67 -2.75
C ALA A 71 6.37 -7.64 -3.62
N LEU A 72 6.87 -6.44 -3.96
CA LEU A 72 8.09 -6.23 -4.75
C LEU A 72 9.32 -6.88 -4.11
N TYR A 73 9.39 -6.91 -2.78
CA TYR A 73 10.50 -7.48 -2.01
C TYR A 73 10.25 -8.91 -1.51
N THR A 74 9.21 -9.60 -1.99
CA THR A 74 9.07 -11.03 -1.73
C THR A 74 10.22 -11.81 -2.35
N PRO A 75 10.68 -12.92 -1.75
CA PRO A 75 11.74 -13.77 -2.31
C PRO A 75 11.50 -14.17 -3.76
N PHE A 76 10.23 -14.45 -4.11
CA PHE A 76 9.82 -14.81 -5.46
C PHE A 76 10.07 -13.67 -6.45
N VAL A 77 9.52 -12.48 -6.18
CA VAL A 77 9.62 -11.33 -7.10
C VAL A 77 11.07 -10.87 -7.25
N LEU A 78 11.86 -10.85 -6.17
CA LEU A 78 13.28 -10.51 -6.23
C LEU A 78 14.11 -11.51 -7.05
N CYS A 79 13.84 -12.80 -6.90
CA CYS A 79 14.49 -13.82 -7.71
C CYS A 79 14.07 -13.73 -9.19
N LEU A 80 12.79 -13.41 -9.46
CA LEU A 80 12.28 -13.21 -10.81
C LEU A 80 12.95 -11.99 -11.46
N ALA A 81 13.02 -10.87 -10.74
CA ALA A 81 13.62 -9.60 -11.15
C ALA A 81 15.12 -9.72 -11.47
N SER A 82 15.84 -10.54 -10.69
CA SER A 82 17.28 -10.77 -10.88
C SER A 82 17.59 -11.82 -11.93
N GLY A 83 16.57 -12.48 -12.51
CA GLY A 83 16.75 -13.59 -13.44
C GLY A 83 17.30 -14.87 -12.80
N ASN A 84 17.35 -14.94 -11.48
CA ASN A 84 17.90 -16.07 -10.72
C ASN A 84 16.82 -17.04 -10.23
N LEU A 85 15.52 -16.75 -10.43
CA LEU A 85 14.43 -17.66 -10.07
C LEU A 85 14.68 -19.06 -10.69
N SER A 86 14.42 -20.12 -9.92
CA SER A 86 14.49 -21.47 -10.48
C SER A 86 13.34 -21.68 -11.46
N VAL A 87 13.57 -22.43 -12.53
CA VAL A 87 12.51 -22.73 -13.50
C VAL A 87 11.41 -23.57 -12.85
N GLU A 88 11.76 -24.44 -11.91
CA GLU A 88 10.83 -25.25 -11.13
C GLU A 88 9.90 -24.39 -10.27
N THR A 89 10.43 -23.39 -9.56
CA THR A 89 9.63 -22.44 -8.78
C THR A 89 8.69 -21.64 -9.69
N PHE A 90 9.18 -21.16 -10.84
CA PHE A 90 8.34 -20.44 -11.79
C PHE A 90 7.22 -21.32 -12.35
N ARG A 91 7.51 -22.59 -12.68
CA ARG A 91 6.50 -23.55 -13.13
C ARG A 91 5.45 -23.83 -12.05
N HIS A 92 5.87 -23.96 -10.79
CA HIS A 92 4.96 -24.13 -9.67
C HIS A 92 4.03 -22.91 -9.52
N TYR A 93 4.58 -21.69 -9.61
CA TYR A 93 3.81 -20.46 -9.60
C TYR A 93 2.75 -20.44 -10.71
N ILE A 94 3.14 -20.71 -11.97
CA ILE A 94 2.20 -20.77 -13.10
C ILE A 94 1.13 -21.86 -12.90
N ALA A 95 1.49 -23.00 -12.29
CA ALA A 95 0.53 -24.06 -11.99
C ALA A 95 -0.50 -23.63 -10.93
N GLN A 96 -0.09 -22.90 -9.89
CA GLN A 96 -1.01 -22.31 -8.91
C GLN A 96 -1.88 -21.22 -9.55
N ASP A 97 -1.30 -20.41 -10.43
CA ASP A 97 -1.98 -19.32 -11.12
C ASP A 97 -3.12 -19.82 -12.04
N VAL A 98 -3.00 -21.03 -12.61
CA VAL A 98 -4.13 -21.67 -13.32
C VAL A 98 -5.35 -21.86 -12.42
N TYR A 99 -5.18 -22.22 -11.15
CA TYR A 99 -6.31 -22.35 -10.22
C TYR A 99 -6.87 -20.98 -9.84
N PHE A 100 -5.98 -20.00 -9.63
CA PHE A 100 -6.36 -18.62 -9.34
C PHE A 100 -7.16 -17.99 -10.49
N LEU A 101 -6.66 -18.04 -11.73
CA LEU A 101 -7.32 -17.48 -12.91
C LEU A 101 -8.69 -18.13 -13.20
N ARG A 102 -8.90 -19.40 -12.84
CA ARG A 102 -10.23 -20.03 -12.91
C ARG A 102 -11.21 -19.38 -11.94
N ALA A 103 -10.80 -19.18 -10.69
CA ALA A 103 -11.62 -18.48 -9.70
C ALA A 103 -11.83 -17.01 -10.10
N PHE A 104 -10.82 -16.35 -10.66
CA PHE A 104 -10.87 -14.98 -11.13
C PHE A 104 -11.88 -14.81 -12.29
N ALA A 105 -11.85 -15.72 -13.27
CA ALA A 105 -12.83 -15.74 -14.36
C ALA A 105 -14.26 -15.99 -13.86
N GLN A 106 -14.44 -16.87 -12.86
CA GLN A 106 -15.74 -17.13 -12.25
C GLN A 106 -16.24 -15.94 -11.41
N ALA A 107 -15.34 -15.22 -10.73
CA ALA A 107 -15.70 -14.02 -10.00
C ALA A 107 -16.19 -12.91 -10.94
N TYR A 108 -15.55 -12.72 -12.11
CA TYR A 108 -16.08 -11.82 -13.13
C TYR A 108 -17.45 -12.25 -13.67
N GLU A 109 -17.67 -13.55 -13.90
CA GLU A 109 -18.98 -14.06 -14.31
C GLU A 109 -20.08 -13.69 -13.31
N LEU A 110 -19.84 -13.93 -12.02
CA LEU A 110 -20.78 -13.59 -10.96
C LEU A 110 -20.98 -12.06 -10.84
N ALA A 111 -19.91 -11.27 -11.01
CA ALA A 111 -20.00 -9.81 -11.01
C ALA A 111 -20.82 -9.30 -12.21
N GLU A 112 -20.67 -9.90 -13.39
CA GLU A 112 -21.43 -9.59 -14.61
C GLU A 112 -22.93 -9.86 -14.39
N GLU A 113 -23.28 -11.00 -13.80
CA GLU A 113 -24.67 -11.36 -13.45
C GLU A 113 -25.29 -10.41 -12.40
N CYS A 114 -24.43 -9.81 -11.56
CA CYS A 114 -24.84 -8.92 -10.49
C CYS A 114 -24.89 -7.45 -10.90
N ALA A 115 -24.22 -7.05 -11.98
CA ALA A 115 -24.25 -5.68 -12.49
C ALA A 115 -25.63 -5.36 -13.09
N ASP A 116 -26.13 -4.15 -12.85
CA ASP A 116 -27.41 -3.68 -13.41
C ASP A 116 -27.22 -2.92 -14.73
N ASP A 117 -26.12 -2.16 -14.83
CA ASP A 117 -25.75 -1.34 -15.98
C ASP A 117 -25.13 -2.16 -17.13
N ASP A 118 -25.65 -2.00 -18.34
CA ASP A 118 -25.20 -2.79 -19.50
C ASP A 118 -23.76 -2.45 -19.92
N ASP A 119 -23.33 -1.19 -19.79
CA ASP A 119 -21.94 -0.81 -20.06
C ASP A 119 -20.96 -1.47 -19.06
N ALA A 120 -21.36 -1.56 -17.79
CA ALA A 120 -20.60 -2.27 -16.77
C ALA A 120 -20.52 -3.77 -17.09
N LYS A 121 -21.62 -4.41 -17.50
CA LYS A 121 -21.62 -5.82 -17.92
C LYS A 121 -20.66 -6.06 -19.09
N ILE A 122 -20.71 -5.20 -20.12
CA ILE A 122 -19.80 -5.29 -21.28
C ILE A 122 -18.34 -5.19 -20.81
N SER A 123 -18.03 -4.20 -19.96
CA SER A 123 -16.68 -4.00 -19.43
C SER A 123 -16.19 -5.21 -18.62
N ILE A 124 -17.05 -5.79 -17.76
CA ILE A 124 -16.74 -7.01 -16.99
C ILE A 124 -16.52 -8.20 -17.93
N SER A 125 -17.35 -8.34 -18.96
CA SER A 125 -17.25 -9.43 -19.94
C SER A 125 -15.94 -9.36 -20.74
N GLU A 126 -15.48 -8.16 -21.10
CA GLU A 126 -14.18 -7.94 -21.75
C GLU A 126 -13.00 -8.33 -20.84
N LEU A 127 -13.02 -7.91 -19.57
CA LEU A 127 -12.02 -8.30 -18.57
C LEU A 127 -12.01 -9.82 -18.35
N ARG A 128 -13.19 -10.44 -18.22
CA ARG A 128 -13.34 -11.89 -18.12
C ARG A 128 -12.73 -12.61 -19.33
N LYS A 129 -12.98 -12.10 -20.54
CA LYS A 129 -12.43 -12.68 -21.77
C LYS A 129 -10.91 -12.64 -21.79
N ALA A 130 -10.30 -11.52 -21.39
CA ALA A 130 -8.84 -11.41 -21.29
C ALA A 130 -8.24 -12.47 -20.35
N VAL A 131 -8.86 -12.67 -19.17
CA VAL A 131 -8.46 -13.70 -18.20
C VAL A 131 -8.60 -15.12 -18.78
N LEU A 132 -9.69 -15.41 -19.51
CA LEU A 132 -9.88 -16.71 -20.15
C LEU A 132 -8.83 -16.97 -21.25
N GLU A 133 -8.40 -15.94 -21.98
CA GLU A 133 -7.31 -16.04 -22.95
C GLU A 133 -5.97 -16.33 -22.26
N GLU A 134 -5.66 -15.65 -21.15
CA GLU A 134 -4.46 -15.90 -20.33
C GLU A 134 -4.45 -17.30 -19.74
N LEU A 135 -5.58 -17.73 -19.16
CA LEU A 135 -5.78 -19.08 -18.62
C LEU A 135 -5.57 -20.15 -19.70
N LYS A 136 -6.04 -19.91 -20.93
CA LYS A 136 -5.80 -20.84 -22.05
C LYS A 136 -4.32 -20.98 -22.36
N MET A 137 -3.56 -19.87 -22.36
CA MET A 137 -2.11 -19.91 -22.53
C MET A 137 -1.43 -20.68 -21.39
N HIS A 138 -1.80 -20.40 -20.13
CA HIS A 138 -1.23 -21.09 -18.97
C HIS A 138 -1.49 -22.59 -19.01
N ASN A 139 -2.72 -23.02 -19.32
CA ASN A 139 -3.05 -24.44 -19.46
C ASN A 139 -2.21 -25.12 -20.56
N SER A 140 -1.97 -24.46 -21.71
CA SER A 140 -1.11 -25.04 -22.75
C SER A 140 0.32 -25.27 -22.26
N PHE A 141 0.90 -24.32 -21.51
CA PHE A 141 2.24 -24.48 -20.96
C PHE A 141 2.32 -25.59 -19.91
N VAL A 142 1.34 -25.66 -19.01
CA VAL A 142 1.30 -26.71 -17.98
C VAL A 142 1.16 -28.10 -18.61
N GLN A 143 0.38 -28.24 -19.69
CA GLN A 143 0.27 -29.49 -20.44
C GLN A 143 1.59 -29.88 -21.13
N GLU A 144 2.31 -28.92 -21.71
CA GLU A 144 3.61 -29.14 -22.35
C GLU A 144 4.70 -29.58 -21.35
N TRP A 145 4.61 -29.19 -20.07
CA TRP A 145 5.60 -29.55 -19.06
C TRP A 145 5.49 -30.99 -18.54
N GLY A 146 4.44 -31.72 -18.91
CA GLY A 146 4.27 -33.14 -18.58
C GLY A 146 3.56 -33.42 -17.24
N SER A 147 3.14 -34.67 -17.06
CA SER A 147 2.21 -35.12 -16.01
C SER A 147 2.77 -35.12 -14.59
N ASP A 148 4.10 -35.08 -14.42
CA ASP A 148 4.73 -35.17 -13.10
C ASP A 148 4.55 -33.88 -12.30
N LEU A 149 4.62 -32.70 -12.94
CA LEU A 149 4.32 -31.42 -12.28
C LEU A 149 2.84 -31.28 -11.90
N ALA A 150 1.93 -31.88 -12.68
CA ALA A 150 0.51 -31.90 -12.38
C ALA A 150 0.16 -32.80 -11.17
N LYS A 151 1.01 -33.78 -10.83
CA LYS A 151 0.87 -34.65 -9.66
C LYS A 151 1.53 -34.07 -8.40
N GLU A 152 2.60 -33.28 -8.54
CA GLU A 152 3.30 -32.61 -7.43
C GLU A 152 2.67 -31.26 -7.03
N SER A 153 1.83 -30.66 -7.88
CA SER A 153 1.24 -29.33 -7.63
C SER A 153 -0.15 -29.42 -7.00
N SER A 154 -0.27 -30.02 -5.82
CA SER A 154 -1.46 -29.78 -5.00
C SER A 154 -1.64 -28.27 -4.79
N VAL A 155 -2.88 -27.79 -4.87
CA VAL A 155 -3.16 -26.36 -4.64
C VAL A 155 -2.66 -25.98 -3.26
N ASN A 156 -1.78 -24.98 -3.18
CA ASN A 156 -1.18 -24.60 -1.91
C ASN A 156 -2.19 -23.79 -1.07
N SER A 157 -1.94 -23.68 0.24
CA SER A 157 -2.88 -23.02 1.15
C SER A 157 -3.10 -21.54 0.83
N ALA A 158 -2.12 -20.83 0.28
CA ALA A 158 -2.26 -19.41 -0.06
C ALA A 158 -3.22 -19.24 -1.25
N THR A 159 -3.03 -20.05 -2.30
CA THR A 159 -3.93 -20.08 -3.46
C THR A 159 -5.36 -20.44 -3.05
N VAL A 160 -5.56 -21.48 -2.22
CA VAL A 160 -6.91 -21.84 -1.71
C VAL A 160 -7.55 -20.68 -0.96
N LYS A 161 -6.83 -20.08 0.00
CA LYS A 161 -7.34 -18.95 0.79
C LYS A 161 -7.77 -17.79 -0.11
N TYR A 162 -6.98 -17.48 -1.14
CA TYR A 162 -7.29 -16.38 -2.03
C TYR A 162 -8.49 -16.71 -2.93
N THR A 163 -8.53 -17.89 -3.54
CA THR A 163 -9.68 -18.29 -4.36
C THR A 163 -10.97 -18.38 -3.55
N ASP A 164 -10.91 -18.88 -2.32
CA ASP A 164 -12.08 -18.96 -1.43
C ASP A 164 -12.58 -17.57 -1.04
N PHE A 165 -11.67 -16.66 -0.67
CA PHE A 165 -11.99 -15.26 -0.38
C PHE A 165 -12.69 -14.58 -1.57
N LEU A 166 -12.12 -14.74 -2.77
CA LEU A 166 -12.64 -14.09 -3.97
C LEU A 166 -14.02 -14.64 -4.35
N LEU A 167 -14.18 -15.97 -4.37
CA LEU A 167 -15.46 -16.61 -4.70
C LEU A 167 -16.53 -16.38 -3.63
N ALA A 168 -16.16 -16.33 -2.35
CA ALA A 168 -17.07 -15.96 -1.28
C ALA A 168 -17.59 -14.53 -1.48
N THR A 169 -16.70 -13.59 -1.77
CA THR A 169 -17.05 -12.18 -2.06
C THR A 169 -17.97 -12.10 -3.28
N ALA A 170 -17.63 -12.77 -4.38
CA ALA A 170 -18.42 -12.81 -5.61
C ALA A 170 -19.80 -13.47 -5.44
N SER A 171 -19.92 -14.40 -4.48
CA SER A 171 -21.19 -15.01 -4.11
C SER A 171 -22.00 -14.17 -3.09
N GLY A 172 -21.55 -12.96 -2.75
CA GLY A 172 -22.18 -12.06 -1.79
C GLY A 172 -21.94 -12.40 -0.31
N LYS A 173 -21.04 -13.34 0.01
CA LYS A 173 -20.68 -13.70 1.40
C LYS A 173 -19.61 -12.75 1.92
N VAL A 174 -20.00 -11.51 2.20
CA VAL A 174 -19.12 -10.46 2.73
C VAL A 174 -19.44 -10.19 4.20
N GLU A 175 -18.43 -10.21 5.08
CA GLU A 175 -18.61 -9.92 6.50
C GLU A 175 -19.12 -8.47 6.73
N GLY A 176 -20.04 -8.29 7.67
CA GLY A 176 -20.68 -6.99 7.94
C GLY A 176 -21.82 -6.65 6.98
N VAL A 177 -21.95 -7.36 5.86
CA VAL A 177 -23.14 -7.32 5.01
C VAL A 177 -24.11 -8.37 5.54
N LYS A 178 -25.38 -8.03 5.76
CA LYS A 178 -26.42 -9.05 5.90
C LYS A 178 -26.42 -9.82 4.58
N GLY A 179 -25.84 -11.04 4.61
CA GLY A 179 -25.60 -11.83 3.42
C GLY A 179 -26.86 -12.03 2.58
N PRO A 180 -26.74 -12.62 1.38
CA PRO A 180 -27.87 -12.79 0.48
C PRO A 180 -28.84 -13.84 1.05
N GLY A 181 -29.68 -13.45 2.00
CA GLY A 181 -30.97 -14.08 2.17
C GLY A 181 -31.76 -13.73 0.93
N LYS A 182 -31.91 -14.69 0.00
CA LYS A 182 -32.80 -14.62 -1.18
C LYS A 182 -32.95 -13.18 -1.74
N LEU A 183 -31.84 -12.63 -2.26
CA LEU A 183 -31.72 -11.26 -2.82
C LEU A 183 -32.98 -10.85 -3.59
N ALA A 184 -33.68 -9.82 -3.13
CA ALA A 184 -34.97 -9.43 -3.70
C ALA A 184 -34.91 -8.15 -4.55
N THR A 185 -33.82 -7.36 -4.51
CA THR A 185 -33.73 -6.08 -5.25
C THR A 185 -32.52 -5.99 -6.19
N PRO A 186 -32.65 -5.35 -7.37
CA PRO A 186 -31.52 -5.08 -8.28
C PRO A 186 -30.37 -4.31 -7.62
N PHE A 187 -30.68 -3.38 -6.71
CA PHE A 187 -29.68 -2.58 -6.01
C PHE A 187 -28.73 -3.45 -5.17
N GLU A 188 -29.24 -4.45 -4.45
CA GLU A 188 -28.40 -5.36 -3.66
C GLU A 188 -27.46 -6.20 -4.51
N LYS A 189 -27.84 -6.52 -5.75
CA LYS A 189 -26.98 -7.23 -6.70
C LYS A 189 -25.82 -6.34 -7.17
N THR A 190 -26.09 -5.10 -7.55
CA THR A 190 -25.04 -4.16 -7.97
C THR A 190 -23.96 -3.98 -6.91
N LYS A 191 -24.32 -4.03 -5.63
CA LYS A 191 -23.35 -4.00 -4.52
C LYS A 191 -22.39 -5.17 -4.53
N VAL A 192 -22.87 -6.38 -4.83
CA VAL A 192 -22.01 -7.57 -4.95
C VAL A 192 -21.03 -7.40 -6.11
N ALA A 193 -21.46 -6.84 -7.24
CA ALA A 193 -20.55 -6.52 -8.34
C ALA A 193 -19.45 -5.53 -7.88
N ALA A 194 -19.81 -4.46 -7.19
CA ALA A 194 -18.85 -3.49 -6.66
C ALA A 194 -17.87 -4.12 -5.66
N TYR A 195 -18.34 -4.95 -4.72
CA TYR A 195 -17.50 -5.67 -3.77
C TYR A 195 -16.55 -6.66 -4.45
N THR A 196 -17.04 -7.35 -5.48
CA THR A 196 -16.22 -8.28 -6.27
C THR A 196 -15.11 -7.52 -6.99
N LEU A 197 -15.42 -6.42 -7.67
CA LEU A 197 -14.42 -5.57 -8.30
C LEU A 197 -13.45 -4.98 -7.27
N GLY A 198 -13.93 -4.62 -6.07
CA GLY A 198 -13.08 -4.18 -4.95
C GLY A 198 -12.03 -5.22 -4.54
N ALA A 199 -12.40 -6.50 -4.55
CA ALA A 199 -11.49 -7.62 -4.27
C ALA A 199 -10.57 -8.00 -5.44
N MET A 200 -10.91 -7.64 -6.68
CA MET A 200 -10.16 -7.99 -7.91
C MET A 200 -9.21 -6.90 -8.40
N THR A 201 -9.60 -5.63 -8.25
CA THR A 201 -8.81 -4.45 -8.66
C THR A 201 -7.37 -4.46 -8.14
N PRO A 202 -7.07 -4.77 -6.86
CA PRO A 202 -5.68 -4.76 -6.37
C PRO A 202 -4.77 -5.74 -7.10
N CYS A 203 -5.28 -6.92 -7.52
CA CYS A 203 -4.51 -7.87 -8.33
C CYS A 203 -4.07 -7.23 -9.65
N MET A 204 -5.03 -6.70 -10.43
CA MET A 204 -4.74 -6.05 -11.71
C MET A 204 -3.75 -4.90 -11.57
N ARG A 205 -3.97 -4.04 -10.56
CA ARG A 205 -3.11 -2.89 -10.29
C ARG A 205 -1.71 -3.29 -9.83
N LEU A 206 -1.59 -4.29 -8.95
CA LEU A 206 -0.32 -4.77 -8.42
C LEU A 206 0.55 -5.38 -9.53
N TYR A 207 -0.02 -6.24 -10.38
CA TYR A 207 0.73 -6.83 -11.49
C TYR A 207 1.18 -5.76 -12.50
N ALA A 208 0.34 -4.77 -12.79
CA ALA A 208 0.70 -3.63 -13.62
C ALA A 208 1.87 -2.82 -13.01
N TYR A 209 1.83 -2.58 -11.69
CA TYR A 209 2.90 -1.93 -10.95
C TYR A 209 4.22 -2.73 -10.99
N LEU A 210 4.16 -4.03 -10.65
CA LEU A 210 5.34 -4.91 -10.67
C LEU A 210 5.94 -4.99 -12.08
N GLY A 211 5.12 -5.13 -13.12
CA GLY A 211 5.58 -5.13 -14.50
C GLY A 211 6.42 -3.89 -14.82
N LYS A 212 5.96 -2.70 -14.43
CA LYS A 212 6.69 -1.44 -14.67
C LYS A 212 7.97 -1.29 -13.86
N GLU A 213 7.94 -1.66 -12.59
CA GLU A 213 9.15 -1.63 -11.74
C GLU A 213 10.23 -2.59 -12.27
N LEU A 214 9.82 -3.79 -12.70
CA LEU A 214 10.75 -4.81 -13.21
C LEU A 214 11.23 -4.53 -14.63
N GLU A 215 10.41 -3.89 -15.48
CA GLU A 215 10.80 -3.46 -16.83
C GLU A 215 12.04 -2.55 -16.79
N ALA A 216 12.12 -1.65 -15.81
CA ALA A 216 13.26 -0.77 -15.62
C ALA A 216 14.58 -1.51 -15.29
N LEU A 217 14.49 -2.77 -14.84
CA LEU A 217 15.64 -3.60 -14.48
C LEU A 217 16.11 -4.50 -15.63
N LEU A 218 15.30 -4.67 -16.68
CA LEU A 218 15.60 -5.58 -17.80
C LEU A 218 16.89 -5.22 -18.53
N ASP A 219 17.20 -3.92 -18.66
CA ASP A 219 18.38 -3.42 -19.37
C ASP A 219 19.67 -3.55 -18.54
N LEU A 220 19.55 -3.76 -17.22
CA LEU A 220 20.68 -3.99 -16.32
C LEU A 220 21.16 -5.45 -16.34
N TYR A 221 20.38 -6.35 -16.94
CA TYR A 221 20.71 -7.76 -17.01
C TYR A 221 21.67 -8.04 -18.18
N GLU A 222 22.82 -8.64 -17.90
CA GLU A 222 23.77 -9.04 -18.93
C GLU A 222 23.22 -10.24 -19.73
N GLY A 223 22.71 -9.96 -20.93
CA GLY A 223 22.19 -10.99 -21.85
C GLY A 223 20.66 -11.05 -21.90
N SER A 224 20.11 -12.23 -22.20
CA SER A 224 18.66 -12.41 -22.32
C SER A 224 18.06 -12.81 -20.97
N HIS A 225 17.34 -11.88 -20.35
CA HIS A 225 16.66 -12.13 -19.08
C HIS A 225 15.65 -13.30 -19.20
N PRO A 226 15.76 -14.37 -18.39
CA PRO A 226 14.95 -15.58 -18.53
C PRO A 226 13.42 -15.33 -18.46
N TYR A 227 13.01 -14.35 -17.65
CA TYR A 227 11.60 -13.99 -17.42
C TYR A 227 11.15 -12.72 -18.14
N ARG A 228 11.95 -12.24 -19.12
CA ARG A 228 11.69 -11.00 -19.87
C ARG A 228 10.23 -10.86 -20.32
N LYS A 229 9.64 -11.94 -20.81
CA LYS A 229 8.30 -11.90 -21.39
C LYS A 229 7.17 -11.81 -20.39
N TRP A 230 7.37 -12.38 -19.21
CA TRP A 230 6.44 -12.19 -18.10
C TRP A 230 6.44 -10.71 -17.70
N ILE A 231 7.62 -10.12 -17.59
CA ILE A 231 7.78 -8.69 -17.27
C ILE A 231 7.16 -7.81 -18.36
N GLU A 232 7.51 -8.04 -19.63
CA GLU A 232 6.97 -7.30 -20.79
C GLU A 232 5.45 -7.44 -20.94
N ASN A 233 4.87 -8.57 -20.51
CA ASN A 233 3.43 -8.76 -20.53
C ASN A 233 2.72 -7.79 -19.58
N TYR A 234 3.12 -7.79 -18.31
CA TYR A 234 2.49 -6.95 -17.30
C TYR A 234 2.91 -5.47 -17.40
N SER A 235 4.05 -5.16 -18.02
CA SER A 235 4.45 -3.78 -18.35
C SER A 235 3.81 -3.26 -19.65
N SER A 236 3.19 -4.12 -20.46
CA SER A 236 2.62 -3.73 -21.75
C SER A 236 1.49 -2.70 -21.62
N GLU A 237 1.36 -1.81 -22.60
CA GLU A 237 0.27 -0.83 -22.65
C GLU A 237 -1.12 -1.48 -22.55
N GLY A 238 -1.29 -2.68 -23.12
CA GLY A 238 -2.54 -3.43 -23.05
C GLY A 238 -2.89 -3.85 -21.63
N PHE A 239 -1.96 -4.44 -20.88
CA PHE A 239 -2.21 -4.83 -19.49
C PHE A 239 -2.42 -3.60 -18.59
N GLN A 240 -1.65 -2.52 -18.80
CA GLN A 240 -1.82 -1.26 -18.07
C GLN A 240 -3.21 -0.66 -18.31
N ALA A 241 -3.70 -0.71 -19.55
CA ALA A 241 -5.05 -0.25 -19.89
C ALA A 241 -6.14 -1.10 -19.22
N SER A 242 -5.96 -2.43 -19.14
CA SER A 242 -6.90 -3.31 -18.42
C SER A 242 -6.92 -3.05 -16.92
N ALA A 243 -5.78 -2.72 -16.32
CA ALA A 243 -5.71 -2.33 -14.91
C ALA A 243 -6.50 -1.03 -14.67
N VAL A 244 -6.28 0.00 -15.49
CA VAL A 244 -7.04 1.26 -15.43
C VAL A 244 -8.53 1.04 -15.68
N GLN A 245 -8.91 0.22 -16.68
CA GLN A 245 -10.30 -0.13 -16.95
C GLN A 245 -10.98 -0.78 -15.73
N THR A 246 -10.24 -1.62 -14.99
CA THR A 246 -10.74 -2.26 -13.77
C THR A 246 -10.93 -1.23 -12.64
N GLU A 247 -10.00 -0.29 -12.49
CA GLU A 247 -10.08 0.82 -11.53
C GLU A 247 -11.27 1.75 -11.84
N ASP A 248 -11.42 2.18 -13.09
CA ASP A 248 -12.53 3.04 -13.55
C ASP A 248 -13.89 2.36 -13.35
N LEU A 249 -13.97 1.05 -13.60
CA LEU A 249 -15.18 0.28 -13.39
C LEU A 249 -15.53 0.17 -11.90
N LEU A 250 -14.54 -0.05 -11.03
CA LEU A 250 -14.75 -0.04 -9.58
C LEU A 250 -15.28 1.33 -9.12
N ASP A 251 -14.69 2.42 -9.61
CA ASP A 251 -15.13 3.77 -9.28
C ASP A 251 -16.57 4.02 -9.76
N LYS A 252 -16.92 3.60 -10.98
CA LYS A 252 -18.28 3.69 -11.53
C LYS A 252 -19.30 2.94 -10.67
N LEU A 253 -19.00 1.69 -10.30
CA LEU A 253 -19.89 0.85 -9.50
C LEU A 253 -20.04 1.35 -8.06
N SER A 254 -19.10 2.18 -7.59
CA SER A 254 -19.07 2.69 -6.21
C SER A 254 -19.81 4.02 -6.01
N VAL A 255 -20.22 4.71 -7.09
CA VAL A 255 -20.84 6.06 -7.03
C VAL A 255 -22.09 6.13 -6.15
N SER A 256 -22.91 5.08 -6.15
CA SER A 256 -24.19 5.05 -5.43
C SER A 256 -24.11 4.42 -4.03
N LEU A 257 -22.90 4.01 -3.60
CA LEU A 257 -22.69 3.34 -2.32
C LEU A 257 -22.58 4.34 -1.17
N THR A 258 -23.03 3.90 -0.01
CA THR A 258 -22.88 4.63 1.26
C THR A 258 -21.45 4.54 1.79
N GLY A 259 -21.08 5.43 2.73
CA GLY A 259 -19.75 5.40 3.36
C GLY A 259 -19.39 4.05 3.99
N GLU A 260 -20.35 3.41 4.68
CA GLU A 260 -20.14 2.07 5.27
C GLU A 260 -19.86 1.00 4.20
N GLU A 261 -20.48 1.12 3.02
CA GLU A 261 -20.29 0.20 1.90
C GLU A 261 -18.95 0.44 1.19
N LEU A 262 -18.49 1.69 1.13
CA LEU A 262 -17.15 2.04 0.64
C LEU A 262 -16.06 1.51 1.60
N ASP A 263 -16.28 1.60 2.91
CA ASP A 263 -15.37 1.03 3.92
C ASP A 263 -15.25 -0.50 3.78
N ILE A 264 -16.31 -1.18 3.35
CA ILE A 264 -16.28 -2.61 3.05
C ILE A 264 -15.40 -2.88 1.83
N ILE A 265 -15.57 -2.11 0.74
CA ILE A 265 -14.70 -2.25 -0.45
C ILE A 265 -13.23 -2.05 -0.08
N GLU A 266 -12.94 -1.04 0.73
CA GLU A 266 -11.57 -0.77 1.17
C GLU A 266 -10.97 -1.96 1.95
N LYS A 267 -11.74 -2.58 2.84
CA LYS A 267 -11.31 -3.79 3.57
C LYS A 267 -11.08 -4.98 2.63
N LEU A 268 -11.95 -5.17 1.64
CA LEU A 268 -11.80 -6.22 0.63
C LEU A 268 -10.54 -6.00 -0.22
N TYR A 269 -10.29 -4.76 -0.63
CA TYR A 269 -9.10 -4.36 -1.39
C TYR A 269 -7.82 -4.67 -0.60
N HIS A 270 -7.76 -4.25 0.67
CA HIS A 270 -6.63 -4.51 1.56
C HIS A 270 -6.41 -6.01 1.78
N GLN A 271 -7.49 -6.77 2.00
CA GLN A 271 -7.40 -8.21 2.19
C GLN A 271 -6.85 -8.92 0.94
N ALA A 272 -7.27 -8.50 -0.25
CA ALA A 272 -6.73 -9.01 -1.50
C ALA A 272 -5.23 -8.69 -1.65
N MET A 273 -4.78 -7.47 -1.32
CA MET A 273 -3.35 -7.13 -1.32
C MET A 273 -2.52 -8.03 -0.39
N LYS A 274 -3.04 -8.37 0.79
CA LYS A 274 -2.37 -9.33 1.70
C LYS A 274 -2.29 -10.73 1.11
N LEU A 275 -3.39 -11.20 0.51
CA LEU A 275 -3.46 -12.51 -0.12
C LEU A 275 -2.53 -12.64 -1.34
N GLU A 276 -2.31 -11.55 -2.09
CA GLU A 276 -1.29 -11.49 -3.15
C GLU A 276 0.14 -11.67 -2.59
N ILE A 277 0.47 -10.97 -1.51
CA ILE A 277 1.78 -11.12 -0.85
C ILE A 277 1.96 -12.57 -0.35
N ASP A 278 0.92 -13.15 0.24
CA ASP A 278 0.93 -14.55 0.67
C ASP A 278 1.09 -15.51 -0.52
N LEU A 279 0.46 -15.23 -1.66
CA LEU A 279 0.58 -16.02 -2.89
C LEU A 279 2.02 -16.03 -3.41
N PHE A 280 2.68 -14.87 -3.45
CA PHE A 280 4.10 -14.77 -3.82
C PHE A 280 5.02 -15.42 -2.77
N SER A 281 4.71 -15.25 -1.49
CA SER A 281 5.53 -15.78 -0.39
C SER A 281 5.43 -17.30 -0.24
N ALA A 282 4.32 -17.90 -0.67
CA ALA A 282 4.12 -19.35 -0.66
C ALA A 282 4.91 -20.09 -1.74
N GLN A 283 5.52 -19.39 -2.70
CA GLN A 283 6.28 -20.02 -3.77
C GLN A 283 7.57 -20.65 -3.22
N PRO A 284 7.94 -21.87 -3.64
CA PRO A 284 9.11 -22.57 -3.11
C PRO A 284 10.40 -21.95 -3.65
N VAL A 285 10.90 -20.92 -2.98
CA VAL A 285 12.19 -20.26 -3.30
C VAL A 285 13.29 -20.89 -2.45
N VAL A 286 14.05 -21.81 -3.05
CA VAL A 286 15.14 -22.55 -2.36
C VAL A 286 16.44 -21.76 -2.28
N GLN A 287 16.62 -20.77 -3.14
CA GLN A 287 17.84 -19.98 -3.21
C GLN A 287 17.81 -18.79 -2.23
N PRO A 288 18.96 -18.46 -1.61
CA PRO A 288 19.08 -17.24 -0.82
C PRO A 288 18.76 -16.02 -1.69
N THR A 289 17.73 -15.28 -1.30
CA THR A 289 17.41 -14.01 -1.96
C THR A 289 18.31 -12.94 -1.38
N VAL A 290 19.40 -12.63 -2.08
CA VAL A 290 20.30 -11.53 -1.71
C VAL A 290 19.99 -10.34 -2.59
N VAL A 291 19.47 -9.27 -1.98
CA VAL A 291 19.35 -7.96 -2.63
C VAL A 291 20.62 -7.17 -2.28
N PRO A 292 21.59 -7.02 -3.19
CA PRO A 292 22.73 -6.17 -2.94
C PRO A 292 22.24 -4.72 -2.85
N LEU A 293 22.14 -4.19 -1.62
CA LEU A 293 21.77 -2.79 -1.36
C LEU A 293 22.82 -1.82 -1.88
N THR A 294 24.09 -2.26 -1.94
CA THR A 294 25.21 -1.50 -2.51
C THR A 294 26.25 -2.46 -3.10
N LYS A 295 26.82 -2.09 -4.26
CA LYS A 295 27.87 -2.86 -4.94
C LYS A 295 29.29 -2.31 -4.67
N GLN A 296 29.42 -1.16 -4.03
CA GLN A 296 30.68 -0.39 -3.95
C GLN A 296 30.90 0.19 -2.54
N HIS A 297 30.75 -0.63 -1.50
CA HIS A 297 31.11 -0.19 -0.15
C HIS A 297 32.56 -0.60 0.15
N ASN A 298 33.46 0.36 0.34
CA ASN A 298 34.80 0.16 0.84
C ASN A 298 34.86 0.55 2.34
N PRO A 299 34.80 -0.40 3.29
CA PRO A 299 34.74 -0.08 4.71
C PRO A 299 35.94 0.71 5.27
N ALA A 300 37.07 0.74 4.53
CA ALA A 300 38.25 1.50 4.91
C ALA A 300 38.13 3.00 4.59
N GLU A 301 37.31 3.37 3.60
CA GLU A 301 37.13 4.75 3.11
C GLU A 301 35.71 5.27 3.37
N ASP A 302 34.73 4.37 3.33
CA ASP A 302 33.31 4.67 3.40
C ASP A 302 32.73 4.33 4.76
N ARG A 303 31.78 5.16 5.21
CA ARG A 303 30.95 4.91 6.38
C ARG A 303 29.50 4.73 5.92
N LEU A 304 28.97 3.53 6.09
CA LEU A 304 27.58 3.23 5.73
C LEU A 304 26.64 3.83 6.78
N MET A 305 25.62 4.59 6.38
CA MET A 305 24.57 5.06 7.28
C MET A 305 23.25 4.41 6.90
N LEU A 306 22.69 3.62 7.82
CA LEU A 306 21.41 2.96 7.67
C LEU A 306 20.37 3.73 8.49
N PHE A 307 19.35 4.25 7.82
CA PHE A 307 18.18 4.85 8.46
C PHE A 307 17.02 3.89 8.34
N SER A 308 16.36 3.59 9.46
CA SER A 308 15.20 2.70 9.50
C SER A 308 14.06 3.41 10.19
N ASP A 309 12.94 3.54 9.49
CA ASP A 309 11.71 4.04 10.11
C ASP A 309 11.11 2.98 11.04
N PHE A 310 10.98 3.28 12.32
CA PHE A 310 10.62 2.30 13.34
C PHE A 310 9.23 1.71 13.09
N ASP A 311 8.24 2.55 12.82
CA ASP A 311 6.84 2.15 12.71
C ASP A 311 6.55 1.44 11.38
N LEU A 312 7.20 1.87 10.30
CA LEU A 312 7.06 1.28 8.99
C LEU A 312 7.88 0.00 8.83
N THR A 313 9.10 -0.05 9.38
CA THR A 313 10.05 -1.15 9.09
C THR A 313 10.22 -2.12 10.26
N CYS A 314 10.13 -1.65 11.50
CA CYS A 314 10.47 -2.46 12.66
C CYS A 314 9.25 -3.06 13.33
N THR A 315 8.14 -2.32 13.47
CA THR A 315 6.98 -2.75 14.27
C THR A 315 5.86 -3.34 13.42
N VAL A 316 5.06 -4.21 14.03
CA VAL A 316 3.80 -4.72 13.44
C VAL A 316 2.65 -3.75 13.68
N VAL A 317 2.73 -2.96 14.76
CA VAL A 317 1.70 -2.02 15.21
C VAL A 317 2.32 -0.64 15.38
N ASP A 318 1.56 0.39 15.03
CA ASP A 318 1.94 1.80 15.23
C ASP A 318 2.28 2.05 16.72
N SER A 319 3.50 2.52 16.97
CA SER A 319 4.02 2.73 18.32
C SER A 319 3.43 3.97 19.00
N SER A 320 2.95 4.95 18.23
CA SER A 320 2.27 6.14 18.75
C SER A 320 0.89 5.78 19.32
N ALA A 321 0.15 4.89 18.65
CA ALA A 321 -1.11 4.35 19.13
C ALA A 321 -0.95 3.57 20.45
N ILE A 322 0.18 2.89 20.62
CA ILE A 322 0.51 2.19 21.88
C ILE A 322 0.66 3.18 23.04
N LEU A 323 1.35 4.32 22.83
CA LEU A 323 1.48 5.34 23.87
C LEU A 323 0.11 5.93 24.27
N ALA A 324 -0.75 6.18 23.28
CA ALA A 324 -2.10 6.65 23.53
C ALA A 324 -2.92 5.62 24.34
N GLU A 325 -2.84 4.33 23.99
CA GLU A 325 -3.53 3.27 24.72
C GLU A 325 -3.01 3.12 26.17
N ILE A 326 -1.70 3.22 26.40
CA ILE A 326 -1.16 3.26 27.77
C ILE A 326 -1.75 4.47 28.52
N ALA A 327 -1.82 5.64 27.89
CA ALA A 327 -2.36 6.84 28.52
C ALA A 327 -3.84 6.66 28.91
N ILE A 328 -4.62 6.01 28.04
CA ILE A 328 -6.05 5.74 28.22
C ILE A 328 -6.29 4.68 29.32
N VAL A 329 -5.56 3.57 29.29
CA VAL A 329 -5.78 2.43 30.20
C VAL A 329 -5.28 2.71 31.61
N THR A 330 -4.27 3.58 31.78
CA THR A 330 -3.72 3.95 33.08
C THR A 330 -4.50 5.06 33.80
N VAL A 331 -5.59 5.58 33.20
CA VAL A 331 -6.51 6.48 33.91
C VAL A 331 -7.25 5.69 35.00
N PRO A 332 -7.22 6.13 36.28
CA PRO A 332 -7.98 5.47 37.33
C PRO A 332 -9.48 5.43 36.98
N LYS A 333 -10.12 4.26 37.11
CA LYS A 333 -11.58 4.16 37.07
C LYS A 333 -12.12 4.94 38.26
N SER A 334 -13.09 5.81 38.02
CA SER A 334 -13.51 6.93 38.89
C SER A 334 -14.19 6.56 40.23
N ASP A 335 -13.71 5.55 40.96
CA ASP A 335 -14.33 5.10 42.22
C ASP A 335 -13.43 5.25 43.46
N GLN A 336 -12.32 6.00 43.39
CA GLN A 336 -11.55 6.35 44.58
C GLN A 336 -11.18 7.84 44.60
N ILE A 337 -11.61 8.48 45.68
CA ILE A 337 -11.39 9.88 46.06
C ILE A 337 -9.94 10.30 45.76
N GLN A 338 -9.77 11.29 44.87
CA GLN A 338 -8.45 11.87 44.61
C GLN A 338 -8.07 12.81 45.77
N PRO A 339 -6.86 12.69 46.36
CA PRO A 339 -6.30 13.73 47.22
C PRO A 339 -5.95 14.96 46.37
N GLU A 340 -6.19 16.16 46.91
CA GLU A 340 -6.13 17.50 46.27
C GLU A 340 -4.79 17.93 45.63
N ASN A 341 -3.81 17.03 45.46
CA ASN A 341 -2.49 17.31 44.87
C ASN A 341 -2.19 16.57 43.55
N GLN A 342 -3.16 15.88 42.94
CA GLN A 342 -2.96 15.27 41.63
C GLN A 342 -3.41 16.22 40.51
N LEU A 343 -2.52 16.50 39.55
CA LEU A 343 -2.85 17.26 38.34
C LEU A 343 -4.08 16.64 37.66
N ALA A 344 -5.07 17.49 37.31
CA ALA A 344 -6.25 17.07 36.57
C ALA A 344 -5.85 16.37 35.27
N ARG A 345 -6.00 15.04 35.25
CA ARG A 345 -5.75 14.19 34.08
C ARG A 345 -7.04 14.08 33.28
N MET A 346 -6.92 14.09 31.95
CA MET A 346 -8.06 13.92 31.05
C MET A 346 -8.80 12.61 31.35
N SER A 347 -10.11 12.60 31.13
CA SER A 347 -10.88 11.35 31.21
C SER A 347 -10.46 10.40 30.08
N SER A 348 -10.74 9.11 30.24
CA SER A 348 -10.48 8.10 29.18
C SER A 348 -11.21 8.46 27.86
N ALA A 349 -12.40 9.05 27.94
CA ALA A 349 -13.15 9.48 26.76
C ALA A 349 -12.50 10.69 26.07
N ASP A 350 -12.07 11.68 26.86
CA ASP A 350 -11.39 12.87 26.33
C ASP A 350 -10.05 12.50 25.69
N LEU A 351 -9.28 11.59 26.31
CA LEU A 351 -8.03 11.09 25.74
C LEU A 351 -8.24 10.45 24.36
N ARG A 352 -9.26 9.59 24.20
CA ARG A 352 -9.59 8.97 22.91
C ARG A 352 -9.99 10.01 21.86
N ASN A 353 -10.83 10.97 22.24
CA ASN A 353 -11.30 12.00 21.32
C ASN A 353 -10.15 12.91 20.87
N THR A 354 -9.31 13.35 21.81
CA THR A 354 -8.13 14.18 21.52
C THR A 354 -7.12 13.43 20.68
N TRP A 355 -6.84 12.16 20.99
CA TRP A 355 -5.96 11.34 20.16
C TRP A 355 -6.49 11.18 18.73
N GLY A 356 -7.78 10.86 18.58
CA GLY A 356 -8.40 10.73 17.27
C GLY A 356 -8.38 12.01 16.45
N LEU A 357 -8.53 13.18 17.10
CA LEU A 357 -8.42 14.48 16.44
C LEU A 357 -6.98 14.76 15.98
N LEU A 358 -5.99 14.57 16.87
CA LEU A 358 -4.58 14.79 16.55
C LEU A 358 -4.10 13.87 15.43
N SER A 359 -4.48 12.60 15.46
CA SER A 359 -4.12 11.60 14.44
C SER A 359 -4.70 11.96 13.07
N ARG A 360 -5.97 12.37 13.02
CA ARG A 360 -6.61 12.82 11.76
C ARG A 360 -5.89 14.06 11.20
N GLN A 361 -5.68 15.06 12.04
CA GLN A 361 -5.02 16.30 11.63
C GLN A 361 -3.57 16.06 11.16
N TYR A 362 -2.82 15.18 11.85
CA TYR A 362 -1.48 14.78 11.42
C TYR A 362 -1.51 14.17 10.02
N THR A 363 -2.44 13.25 9.76
CA THR A 363 -2.56 12.56 8.47
C THR A 363 -2.84 13.55 7.34
N GLU A 364 -3.84 14.42 7.51
CA GLU A 364 -4.23 15.43 6.51
C GLU A 364 -3.08 16.41 6.21
N GLU A 365 -2.42 16.94 7.25
CA GLU A 365 -1.32 17.89 7.07
C GLU A 365 -0.03 17.23 6.54
N PHE A 366 0.22 15.96 6.90
CA PHE A 366 1.35 15.19 6.37
C PHE A 366 1.19 15.00 4.86
N GLU A 367 -0.01 14.61 4.40
CA GLU A 367 -0.30 14.48 2.96
C GLU A 367 -0.05 15.79 2.22
N GLN A 368 -0.57 16.91 2.74
CA GLN A 368 -0.31 18.24 2.17
C GLN A 368 1.19 18.60 2.14
N CYS A 369 1.92 18.25 3.19
CA CYS A 369 3.36 18.46 3.26
C CYS A 369 4.09 17.66 2.17
N ILE A 370 3.79 16.37 2.02
CA ILE A 370 4.38 15.51 0.99
C ILE A 370 4.02 16.02 -0.41
N GLU A 371 2.77 16.39 -0.66
CA GLU A 371 2.35 16.97 -1.94
C GLU A 371 3.09 18.27 -2.27
N SER A 372 3.34 19.11 -1.27
CA SER A 372 4.09 20.36 -1.47
C SER A 372 5.57 20.14 -1.79
N ILE A 373 6.15 19.03 -1.30
CA ILE A 373 7.56 18.67 -1.45
C ILE A 373 7.80 17.90 -2.75
N MET A 374 6.84 17.08 -3.17
CA MET A 374 6.99 16.20 -4.33
C MET A 374 6.79 16.99 -5.64
N PRO A 375 7.81 17.06 -6.52
CA PRO A 375 7.65 17.75 -7.79
C PRO A 375 6.63 17.02 -8.68
N PRO A 376 5.79 17.75 -9.45
CA PRO A 376 4.81 17.15 -10.34
C PRO A 376 5.44 16.46 -11.55
N GLU A 377 6.70 16.78 -11.86
CA GLU A 377 7.43 16.26 -13.01
C GLU A 377 8.63 15.41 -12.55
N LYS A 378 8.96 14.40 -13.35
CA LYS A 378 10.14 13.56 -13.14
C LYS A 378 11.40 14.40 -13.24
N VAL A 379 12.22 14.39 -12.20
CA VAL A 379 13.47 15.16 -12.17
C VAL A 379 14.57 14.39 -12.91
N ASP A 380 15.15 14.99 -13.96
CA ASP A 380 16.20 14.35 -14.78
C ASP A 380 17.54 14.17 -14.05
N LYS A 381 17.79 14.96 -12.99
CA LYS A 381 19.03 14.93 -12.21
C LYS A 381 18.78 15.16 -10.73
N PHE A 382 19.46 14.40 -9.88
CA PHE A 382 19.44 14.59 -8.44
C PHE A 382 19.99 15.97 -8.06
N LYS A 383 19.22 16.72 -7.26
CA LYS A 383 19.59 18.05 -6.77
C LYS A 383 19.60 18.04 -5.24
N TYR A 384 20.80 18.07 -4.66
CA TYR A 384 20.99 18.00 -3.21
C TYR A 384 20.26 19.14 -2.47
N GLU A 385 20.30 20.36 -2.99
CA GLU A 385 19.63 21.51 -2.36
C GLU A 385 18.11 21.38 -2.32
N ASP A 386 17.51 20.73 -3.33
CA ASP A 386 16.06 20.52 -3.36
C ASP A 386 15.67 19.46 -2.33
N LEU A 387 16.44 18.36 -2.22
CA LEU A 387 16.27 17.37 -1.15
C LEU A 387 16.44 18.00 0.24
N ARG A 388 17.44 18.86 0.41
CA ARG A 388 17.67 19.54 1.69
C ARG A 388 16.46 20.39 2.09
N LYS A 389 15.95 21.23 1.18
CA LYS A 389 14.77 22.06 1.43
C LYS A 389 13.53 21.23 1.74
N ALA A 390 13.34 20.14 1.02
CA ALA A 390 12.27 19.17 1.27
C ALA A 390 12.34 18.61 2.70
N LEU A 391 13.54 18.19 3.13
CA LEU A 391 13.75 17.69 4.49
C LEU A 391 13.57 18.77 5.57
N GLU A 392 13.97 20.02 5.30
CA GLU A 392 13.72 21.16 6.20
C GLU A 392 12.22 21.43 6.36
N GLN A 393 11.44 21.40 5.27
CA GLN A 393 9.98 21.55 5.33
C GLN A 393 9.29 20.43 6.10
N LEU A 394 9.72 19.18 5.90
CA LEU A 394 9.18 18.02 6.61
C LEU A 394 9.51 18.10 8.12
N SER A 395 10.74 18.50 8.45
CA SER A 395 11.17 18.76 9.85
C SER A 395 10.29 19.82 10.52
N ASP A 396 10.05 20.95 9.85
CA ASP A 396 9.18 22.00 10.37
C ASP A 396 7.74 21.52 10.60
N PHE A 397 7.22 20.67 9.72
CA PHE A 397 5.91 20.04 9.89
C PHE A 397 5.87 19.15 11.13
N GLU A 398 6.81 18.22 11.24
CA GLU A 398 6.92 17.28 12.37
C GLU A 398 7.02 18.03 13.70
N LYS A 399 7.83 19.09 13.76
CA LYS A 399 7.94 19.92 14.96
C LYS A 399 6.59 20.50 15.40
N ARG A 400 5.80 21.04 14.47
CA ARG A 400 4.47 21.57 14.77
C ARG A 400 3.51 20.47 15.23
N ALA A 401 3.57 19.29 14.61
CA ALA A 401 2.77 18.15 15.04
C ALA A 401 3.09 17.71 16.48
N ASN A 402 4.39 17.67 16.81
CA ASN A 402 4.88 17.30 18.14
C ASN A 402 4.44 18.34 19.18
N ASP A 403 4.56 19.63 18.87
CA ASP A 403 4.14 20.72 19.75
C ASP A 403 2.63 20.61 20.10
N ARG A 404 1.77 20.29 19.13
CA ARG A 404 0.33 20.07 19.38
C ARG A 404 0.07 18.92 20.35
N VAL A 405 0.82 17.83 20.25
CA VAL A 405 0.67 16.68 21.17
C VAL A 405 1.09 17.08 22.58
N ILE A 406 2.18 17.82 22.72
CA ILE A 406 2.66 18.35 24.01
C ILE A 406 1.61 19.29 24.62
N GLU A 407 1.12 20.25 23.84
CA GLU A 407 0.11 21.24 24.27
C GLU A 407 -1.22 20.59 24.66
N SER A 408 -1.62 19.53 23.96
CA SER A 408 -2.84 18.78 24.29
C SER A 408 -2.80 18.10 25.66
N GLY A 409 -1.60 17.78 26.16
CA GLY A 409 -1.42 17.02 27.38
C GLY A 409 -1.90 15.56 27.30
N VAL A 410 -2.20 15.02 26.11
CA VAL A 410 -2.77 13.67 25.93
C VAL A 410 -1.87 12.57 26.48
N LEU A 411 -0.55 12.78 26.49
CA LEU A 411 0.44 11.84 27.05
C LEU A 411 0.88 12.19 28.48
N LYS A 412 0.24 13.17 29.13
CA LYS A 412 0.65 13.63 30.46
C LYS A 412 0.32 12.59 31.54
N GLY A 413 1.29 12.32 32.40
CA GLY A 413 1.16 11.36 33.50
C GLY A 413 1.44 9.91 33.12
N LEU A 414 1.99 9.66 31.92
CA LEU A 414 2.54 8.35 31.58
C LEU A 414 3.70 7.98 32.50
N ASN A 415 3.67 6.73 32.98
CA ASN A 415 4.72 6.17 33.81
C ASN A 415 5.83 5.59 32.92
N HIS A 416 7.07 5.96 33.23
CA HIS A 416 8.27 5.46 32.55
C HIS A 416 8.37 3.93 32.51
N GLU A 417 8.00 3.25 33.60
CA GLU A 417 8.07 1.79 33.67
C GLU A 417 6.99 1.11 32.82
N ASP A 418 5.82 1.74 32.65
CA ASP A 418 4.78 1.24 31.76
C ASP A 418 5.20 1.40 30.28
N ILE A 419 5.87 2.51 29.95
CA ILE A 419 6.48 2.73 28.62
C ILE A 419 7.51 1.65 28.31
N LYS A 420 8.46 1.38 29.23
CA LYS A 420 9.47 0.34 29.03
C LYS A 420 8.84 -1.04 28.81
N ARG A 421 7.87 -1.40 29.66
CA ARG A 421 7.18 -2.69 29.57
C ARG A 421 6.41 -2.83 28.26
N ALA A 422 5.82 -1.75 27.76
CA ALA A 422 5.16 -1.74 26.46
C ALA A 422 6.18 -1.95 25.33
N GLY A 423 7.34 -1.29 25.40
CA GLY A 423 8.43 -1.48 24.44
C GLY A 423 8.92 -2.93 24.42
N GLU A 424 9.19 -3.53 25.58
CA GLU A 424 9.67 -4.92 25.69
C GLU A 424 8.68 -5.97 25.13
N ARG A 425 7.38 -5.62 25.10
CA ARG A 425 6.30 -6.48 24.58
C ARG A 425 5.93 -6.16 23.13
N LEU A 426 6.59 -5.17 22.53
CA LEU A 426 6.33 -4.75 21.17
C LEU A 426 6.70 -5.88 20.21
N ILE A 427 5.77 -6.24 19.34
CA ILE A 427 6.01 -7.24 18.31
C ILE A 427 6.71 -6.56 17.15
N LEU A 428 7.96 -6.96 16.92
CA LEU A 428 8.74 -6.53 15.76
C LEU A 428 8.46 -7.44 14.57
N GLN A 429 8.65 -6.89 13.37
CA GLN A 429 8.58 -7.64 12.12
C GLN A 429 9.59 -8.80 12.12
N ASP A 430 9.23 -9.89 11.45
CA ASP A 430 10.10 -11.06 11.34
C ASP A 430 11.45 -10.68 10.73
N GLY A 431 12.53 -11.13 11.37
CA GLY A 431 13.89 -10.83 10.93
C GLY A 431 14.42 -9.43 11.29
N CYS A 432 13.58 -8.50 11.77
CA CYS A 432 13.98 -7.12 12.15
C CYS A 432 15.16 -7.10 13.14
N THR A 433 15.00 -7.75 14.31
CA THR A 433 16.05 -7.84 15.32
C THR A 433 17.31 -8.52 14.77
N THR A 434 17.13 -9.59 13.99
CA THR A 434 18.25 -10.34 13.39
C THR A 434 19.04 -9.48 12.40
N PHE A 435 18.36 -8.63 11.61
CA PHE A 435 18.99 -7.71 10.67
C PHE A 435 19.90 -6.72 11.40
N PHE A 436 19.38 -5.97 12.39
CA PHE A 436 20.18 -5.01 13.13
C PHE A 436 21.33 -5.66 13.90
N GLN A 437 21.09 -6.85 14.49
CA GLN A 437 22.15 -7.62 15.12
C GLN A 437 23.27 -7.99 14.13
N LYS A 438 22.94 -8.43 12.91
CA LYS A 438 23.94 -8.78 11.89
C LYS A 438 24.74 -7.56 11.44
N VAL A 439 24.08 -6.42 11.23
CA VAL A 439 24.74 -5.16 10.85
C VAL A 439 25.73 -4.73 11.92
N VAL A 440 25.31 -4.72 13.19
CA VAL A 440 26.12 -4.17 14.28
C VAL A 440 27.24 -5.09 14.72
N LYS A 441 27.03 -6.41 14.65
CA LYS A 441 28.09 -7.40 14.91
C LYS A 441 29.14 -7.42 13.80
N ASN A 442 28.80 -7.01 12.58
CA ASN A 442 29.73 -7.01 11.47
C ASN A 442 30.58 -5.73 11.47
N VAL A 443 31.69 -5.78 12.21
CA VAL A 443 32.66 -4.68 12.32
C VAL A 443 33.25 -4.27 10.96
N ASN A 444 33.27 -5.17 9.99
CA ASN A 444 33.76 -4.92 8.64
C ASN A 444 32.77 -4.11 7.78
N LEU A 445 31.55 -3.83 8.25
CA LEU A 445 30.63 -2.96 7.51
C LEU A 445 30.92 -1.47 7.72
N ASN A 446 31.68 -1.06 8.74
CA ASN A 446 31.83 0.36 9.13
C ASN A 446 30.49 1.13 9.07
N ALA A 447 29.43 0.53 9.64
CA ALA A 447 28.07 1.03 9.53
C ALA A 447 27.60 1.72 10.82
N ASN A 448 26.82 2.79 10.65
CA ASN A 448 25.96 3.36 11.68
C ASN A 448 24.52 2.95 11.39
N VAL A 449 23.77 2.64 12.44
CA VAL A 449 22.33 2.42 12.37
C VAL A 449 21.63 3.56 13.11
N HIS A 450 20.62 4.10 12.46
CA HIS A 450 19.76 5.15 12.96
C HIS A 450 18.31 4.68 12.83
N VAL A 451 17.65 4.48 13.97
CA VAL A 451 16.20 4.19 13.99
C VAL A 451 15.48 5.52 14.14
N LEU A 452 14.74 5.90 13.10
CA LEU A 452 13.91 7.11 13.04
C LEU A 452 12.50 6.74 13.45
N SER A 453 11.80 7.62 14.16
CA SER A 453 10.39 7.41 14.45
C SER A 453 9.74 8.76 14.69
N TYR A 454 8.50 8.90 14.24
CA TYR A 454 7.63 10.00 14.64
C TYR A 454 7.06 9.78 16.05
N CYS A 455 7.20 8.56 16.62
CA CYS A 455 6.82 8.29 17.99
C CYS A 455 7.72 9.07 18.96
N TRP A 456 7.09 9.89 19.80
CA TRP A 456 7.74 10.83 20.71
C TRP A 456 8.46 10.18 21.90
N CYS A 457 8.76 8.88 21.86
CA CYS A 457 9.33 8.17 22.99
C CYS A 457 10.52 7.29 22.60
N GLY A 458 11.73 7.86 22.75
CA GLY A 458 12.96 7.11 22.57
C GLY A 458 13.15 5.96 23.57
N ASP A 459 12.50 6.00 24.74
CA ASP A 459 12.53 4.88 25.70
C ASP A 459 11.72 3.67 25.22
N LEU A 460 10.56 3.89 24.59
CA LEU A 460 9.76 2.81 24.00
C LEU A 460 10.57 2.05 22.94
N ILE A 461 11.22 2.80 22.03
CA ILE A 461 12.05 2.24 20.96
C ILE A 461 13.25 1.48 21.53
N ARG A 462 13.97 2.07 22.49
CA ARG A 462 15.11 1.41 23.14
C ARG A 462 14.68 0.12 23.85
N SER A 463 13.54 0.13 24.51
CA SER A 463 12.97 -1.07 25.16
C SER A 463 12.50 -2.13 24.16
N ALA A 464 12.06 -1.76 22.97
CA ALA A 464 11.70 -2.73 21.92
C ALA A 464 12.90 -3.55 21.43
N PHE A 465 14.10 -2.98 21.45
CA PHE A 465 15.32 -3.68 21.07
C PHE A 465 16.09 -4.29 22.27
N SER A 466 15.69 -3.99 23.52
CA SER A 466 16.44 -4.42 24.72
C SER A 466 16.38 -5.93 24.97
N SER A 467 15.29 -6.59 24.58
CA SER A 467 15.09 -8.04 24.75
C SER A 467 16.00 -8.90 23.87
N GLY A 468 16.62 -8.32 22.84
CA GLY A 468 17.44 -9.03 21.86
C GLY A 468 18.88 -8.55 21.80
N VAL A 469 19.68 -8.67 22.87
CA VAL A 469 21.15 -8.39 22.88
C VAL A 469 21.55 -7.15 22.06
N ILE A 470 20.78 -6.08 22.19
CA ILE A 470 21.06 -4.78 21.58
C ILE A 470 21.12 -3.78 22.73
N TYR A 471 22.28 -3.74 23.39
CA TYR A 471 22.69 -2.60 24.18
C TYR A 471 24.08 -2.20 23.68
N GLN A 472 24.11 -1.59 22.51
CA GLN A 472 25.25 -0.81 22.04
C GLN A 472 24.71 0.54 21.59
N GLU A 473 25.32 1.63 22.08
CA GLU A 473 25.06 3.03 21.71
C GLU A 473 25.12 3.28 20.19
N LYS A 474 25.60 2.30 19.40
CA LYS A 474 25.69 2.33 17.94
C LYS A 474 24.37 2.10 17.18
N ILE A 475 23.32 1.55 17.82
CA ILE A 475 22.08 1.17 17.11
C ILE A 475 21.03 2.27 17.12
N VAL A 476 21.01 3.08 18.18
CA VAL A 476 19.85 3.94 18.47
C VAL A 476 20.30 5.35 18.76
N LYS A 477 20.62 6.11 17.71
CA LYS A 477 20.28 7.54 17.72
C LYS A 477 18.83 7.64 17.27
N VAL A 478 17.91 7.70 18.23
CA VAL A 478 16.55 8.16 17.94
C VAL A 478 16.68 9.62 17.56
N LEU A 479 16.70 9.91 16.26
CA LEU A 479 16.25 11.22 15.85
C LEU A 479 14.73 11.15 15.97
N LEU A 480 14.22 11.71 17.07
CA LEU A 480 12.90 12.30 17.02
C LEU A 480 12.93 13.24 15.81
N ALA A 481 11.93 13.23 14.94
CA ALA A 481 11.87 14.19 13.85
C ALA A 481 12.16 15.58 14.43
N LEU A 482 13.36 16.07 14.12
CA LEU A 482 14.09 17.12 14.83
C LEU A 482 13.93 18.42 14.08
#